data_AF-A0AAD3G601-F1
#
_entry.id   AF-A0AAD3G601-F1
#
_cell.length_a   1.000
_cell.length_b   1.000
_cell.length_c   1.000
_cell.angle_alpha   90.00
_cell.angle_beta   90.00
_cell.angle_gamma   90.00
#
_symmetry.space_group_name_H-M   'P 1'
#
loop_
_entity.id
_entity.type
_entity.pdbx_description
1 polymer ?
#
loop_
_entity_poly.entity_id
_entity_poly.type
_entity_poly.pdbx_seq_one_letter_code
_entity_poly.pdbx_strand_id
1 'polypeptide(L)'
;MDLFSKLLQTKHFEFSAKCGKKSLTGWNGHGHGTVIVQQNDNIITFKEDGSFKLDSSTKFLSISNEYIWQKINTNRISLSHARFGYSNLVKLFDLIRIDDNLW
;
A
#
# COMPACT_ATOMS: atom_id res chain seq x y z
N MET A 1 -4.38 -16.98 12.53
CA MET A 1 -3.18 -16.20 12.17
C MET A 1 -3.60 -14.73 12.12
N ASP A 2 -2.93 -13.85 12.88
CA ASP A 2 -3.30 -12.43 12.99
C ASP A 2 -3.07 -11.66 11.66
N LEU A 3 -3.77 -10.54 11.44
CA LEU A 3 -3.69 -9.76 10.21
C LEU A 3 -2.25 -9.32 9.91
N PHE A 4 -1.51 -8.90 10.93
CA PHE A 4 -0.14 -8.42 10.78
C PHE A 4 0.77 -9.51 10.20
N SER A 5 0.65 -10.75 10.67
CA SER A 5 1.39 -11.89 10.13
C SER A 5 0.98 -12.25 8.70
N LYS A 6 -0.30 -12.04 8.34
CA LYS A 6 -0.80 -12.28 6.98
C LYS A 6 -0.18 -11.31 5.96
N LEU A 7 0.18 -10.08 6.35
CA LEU A 7 0.84 -9.11 5.46
C LEU A 7 2.17 -9.63 4.89
N LEU A 8 2.85 -10.55 5.58
CA LEU A 8 4.10 -11.17 5.11
C LEU A 8 3.93 -12.02 3.85
N GLN A 9 2.69 -12.46 3.60
CA GLN A 9 2.35 -13.29 2.45
C GLN A 9 2.03 -12.48 1.20
N THR A 10 1.90 -11.15 1.32
CA THR A 10 1.65 -10.27 0.18
C THR A 10 2.84 -10.29 -0.78
N LYS A 11 2.59 -10.60 -2.06
CA LYS A 11 3.61 -10.65 -3.11
C LYS A 11 3.30 -9.74 -4.30
N HIS A 12 2.04 -9.37 -4.46
CA HIS A 12 1.55 -8.61 -5.60
C HIS A 12 0.49 -7.63 -5.13
N PHE A 13 0.35 -6.54 -5.88
CA PHE A 13 -0.77 -5.62 -5.75
C PHE A 13 -1.35 -5.38 -7.14
N GLU A 14 -2.64 -5.05 -7.16
CA GLU A 14 -3.38 -4.71 -8.35
C GLU A 14 -4.47 -3.71 -7.96
N PHE A 15 -4.70 -2.69 -8.77
CA PHE A 15 -5.74 -1.71 -8.54
C PHE A 15 -6.29 -1.15 -9.85
N SER A 16 -7.52 -0.64 -9.79
CA SER A 16 -8.12 0.13 -10.87
C SER A 16 -8.49 1.51 -10.36
N ALA A 17 -8.05 2.54 -11.06
CA ALA A 17 -8.40 3.93 -10.75
C ALA A 17 -9.55 4.38 -11.66
N LYS A 18 -10.59 4.94 -11.05
CA LYS A 18 -11.74 5.52 -11.76
C LYS A 18 -12.05 6.91 -11.21
N CYS A 19 -11.97 7.89 -12.08
CA CYS A 19 -12.33 9.26 -11.85
C CYS A 19 -13.86 9.40 -11.82
N GLY A 20 -14.38 10.02 -10.76
CA GLY A 20 -15.79 10.43 -10.72
C GLY A 20 -16.09 11.54 -11.74
N LYS A 21 -17.39 11.78 -12.01
CA LYS A 21 -17.87 12.74 -13.03
C LYS A 21 -17.28 14.16 -12.95
N LYS A 22 -16.78 14.57 -11.79
CA LYS A 22 -16.21 15.91 -11.53
C LYS A 22 -14.68 15.94 -11.45
N SER A 23 -14.00 14.81 -11.61
CA SER A 23 -12.54 14.74 -11.56
C SER A 23 -11.94 15.18 -12.90
N LEU A 24 -11.02 16.14 -12.85
CA LEU A 24 -10.31 16.66 -14.02
C LEU A 24 -8.94 15.98 -14.25
N THR A 25 -8.57 15.03 -13.40
CA THR A 25 -7.19 14.54 -13.33
C THR A 25 -6.87 13.52 -14.44
N GLY A 26 -7.89 12.87 -15.02
CA GLY A 26 -7.72 11.88 -16.10
C GLY A 26 -7.08 10.56 -15.67
N TRP A 27 -6.94 10.29 -14.37
CA TRP A 27 -6.30 9.08 -13.81
C TRP A 27 -7.22 7.86 -13.85
N ASN A 28 -7.84 7.60 -14.99
CA ASN A 28 -8.51 6.32 -15.24
C ASN A 28 -7.47 5.33 -15.73
N GLY A 29 -7.44 4.14 -15.17
CA GLY A 29 -6.50 3.13 -15.60
C GLY A 29 -6.36 1.96 -14.65
N HIS A 30 -5.36 1.15 -14.93
CA HIS A 30 -5.08 -0.08 -14.22
C HIS A 30 -3.61 -0.16 -13.83
N GLY A 31 -3.34 -0.53 -12.58
CA GLY A 31 -1.98 -0.66 -12.07
C GLY A 31 -1.77 -1.99 -11.38
N HIS A 32 -0.57 -2.54 -11.54
CA HIS A 32 -0.18 -3.79 -10.92
C HIS A 32 1.32 -3.81 -10.65
N GLY A 33 1.75 -4.71 -9.77
CA GLY A 33 3.15 -4.86 -9.46
C GLY A 33 3.45 -5.96 -8.47
N THR A 34 4.68 -5.93 -7.97
CA THR A 34 5.21 -6.87 -6.99
C THR A 34 5.50 -6.15 -5.68
N VAL A 35 5.51 -6.91 -4.60
CA VAL A 35 5.82 -6.43 -3.25
C VAL A 35 6.93 -7.30 -2.68
N ILE A 36 8.06 -6.68 -2.38
CA ILE A 36 9.10 -7.30 -1.55
C ILE A 36 8.79 -6.94 -0.10
N VAL A 37 8.55 -7.96 0.71
CA VAL A 37 8.20 -7.82 2.11
C VAL A 37 9.38 -8.17 3.00
N GLN A 38 9.71 -7.29 3.93
CA GLN A 38 10.73 -7.51 4.95
C GLN A 38 10.14 -7.23 6.33
N GLN A 39 10.46 -8.06 7.32
CA GLN A 39 10.03 -7.86 8.69
C GLN A 39 11.22 -7.57 9.59
N ASN A 40 11.05 -6.61 10.50
CA ASN A 40 11.92 -6.39 11.63
C ASN A 40 11.07 -6.09 12.87
N ASP A 41 11.06 -7.01 13.85
CA ASP A 41 10.23 -6.94 15.05
C ASP A 41 8.74 -6.67 14.76
N ASN A 42 8.25 -5.50 15.18
CA ASN A 42 6.89 -5.02 15.01
C ASN A 42 6.70 -4.17 13.76
N ILE A 43 7.66 -4.18 12.84
CA ILE A 43 7.64 -3.43 11.58
C ILE A 43 7.68 -4.40 10.41
N ILE A 44 6.84 -4.15 9.41
CA ILE A 44 6.86 -4.79 8.11
C ILE A 44 7.04 -3.70 7.04
N THR A 45 8.09 -3.81 6.24
CA THR A 45 8.36 -2.93 5.11
C THR A 45 7.88 -3.60 3.83
N PHE A 46 7.05 -2.90 3.07
CA PHE A 46 6.68 -3.24 1.70
C PHE A 46 7.46 -2.33 0.76
N LYS A 47 8.27 -2.93 -0.11
CA LYS A 47 8.84 -2.24 -1.27
C LYS A 47 8.08 -2.68 -2.50
N GLU A 48 7.34 -1.76 -3.08
CA GLU A 48 6.53 -2.00 -4.26
C GLU A 48 7.25 -1.53 -5.51
N ASP A 49 7.21 -2.35 -6.54
CA ASP A 49 7.63 -2.00 -7.90
C ASP A 49 6.56 -2.48 -8.88
N GLY A 50 6.20 -1.65 -9.85
CA GLY A 50 5.15 -2.00 -10.78
C GLY A 50 4.92 -0.97 -11.88
N SER A 51 3.77 -1.09 -12.53
CA SER A 51 3.38 -0.19 -13.61
C SER A 51 1.91 0.19 -13.52
N PHE A 52 1.60 1.41 -13.96
CA PHE A 52 0.25 1.92 -14.09
C PHE A 52 0.02 2.36 -15.54
N LYS A 53 -1.01 1.77 -16.16
CA LYS A 53 -1.45 2.10 -17.51
C LYS A 53 -2.68 2.99 -17.44
N LEU A 54 -2.56 4.21 -17.94
CA LEU A 54 -3.69 5.11 -18.13
C LEU A 54 -4.54 4.66 -19.31
N ASP A 55 -5.86 4.68 -19.17
CA ASP A 55 -6.77 4.34 -20.27
C ASP A 55 -6.62 5.29 -21.46
N SER A 56 -6.27 6.55 -21.18
CA SER A 56 -6.08 7.60 -22.19
C SER A 56 -4.69 7.59 -22.84
N SER A 57 -3.81 6.65 -22.49
CA SER A 57 -2.43 6.62 -22.97
C SER A 57 -1.97 5.21 -23.32
N THR A 58 -1.03 5.12 -24.25
CA THR A 58 -0.27 3.89 -24.51
C THR A 58 0.95 3.76 -23.60
N LYS A 59 1.28 4.81 -22.83
CA LYS A 59 2.44 4.82 -21.93
C LYS A 59 2.10 4.19 -20.58
N PHE A 60 3.12 3.56 -20.00
CA PHE A 60 3.10 3.06 -18.64
C PHE A 60 3.86 4.02 -17.74
N LEU A 61 3.30 4.30 -16.55
CA LEU A 61 3.97 5.01 -15.48
C LEU A 61 4.55 3.99 -14.51
N SER A 62 5.83 4.13 -14.15
CA SER A 62 6.45 3.27 -13.14
C SER A 62 5.88 3.58 -11.76
N ILE A 63 5.62 2.52 -10.99
CA ILE A 63 5.26 2.59 -9.57
C ILE A 63 6.49 2.20 -8.77
N SER A 64 6.87 3.03 -7.82
CA SER A 64 7.88 2.70 -6.81
C SER A 64 7.45 3.31 -5.48
N ASN A 65 6.97 2.45 -4.58
CA ASN A 65 6.50 2.87 -3.26
C ASN A 65 7.25 2.11 -2.17
N GLU A 66 7.41 2.75 -1.02
CA GLU A 66 7.87 2.07 0.19
C GLU A 66 6.89 2.38 1.33
N TYR A 67 6.20 1.33 1.80
CA TYR A 67 5.23 1.41 2.89
C TYR A 67 5.76 0.72 4.13
N ILE A 68 5.45 1.30 5.29
CA ILE A 68 5.85 0.81 6.60
C ILE A 68 4.58 0.50 7.39
N TRP A 69 4.36 -0.79 7.63
CA TRP A 69 3.34 -1.29 8.54
C TRP A 69 3.96 -1.47 9.92
N GLN A 70 3.37 -0.88 10.94
CA GLN A 70 3.85 -1.01 12.32
C GLN A 70 2.74 -1.57 13.21
N LYS A 71 3.01 -2.69 13.88
CA LYS A 71 2.16 -3.24 14.93
C LYS A 71 2.38 -2.42 16.20
N ILE A 72 1.37 -1.61 16.55
CA ILE A 72 1.39 -0.77 17.76
C ILE A 72 1.03 -1.62 18.98
N ASN A 73 -0.02 -2.43 18.85
CA ASN A 73 -0.42 -3.45 19.83
C ASN A 73 -1.26 -4.54 19.13
N THR A 74 -1.92 -5.40 19.91
CA THR A 74 -2.73 -6.52 19.39
C THR A 74 -3.96 -6.09 18.58
N ASN A 75 -4.45 -4.86 18.78
CA ASN A 75 -5.67 -4.33 18.16
C ASN A 75 -5.43 -3.13 17.23
N ARG A 76 -4.18 -2.73 17.01
CA ARG A 76 -3.84 -1.55 16.19
C ARG A 76 -2.60 -1.76 15.34
N ILE A 77 -2.74 -1.50 14.05
CA ILE A 77 -1.65 -1.49 13.07
C ILE A 77 -1.65 -0.12 12.37
N SER A 78 -0.51 0.54 12.29
CA SER A 78 -0.37 1.82 11.57
C SER A 78 0.27 1.58 10.21
N LEU A 79 -0.20 2.29 9.18
CA LEU A 79 0.44 2.36 7.87
C LEU A 79 1.01 3.76 7.63
N SER A 80 2.25 3.80 7.17
CA SER A 80 2.94 5.01 6.74
C SER A 80 3.62 4.81 5.38
N HIS A 81 3.86 5.89 4.65
CA HIS A 81 4.60 5.90 3.39
C HIS A 81 5.95 6.61 3.56
N ALA A 82 7.03 5.97 3.12
CA ALA A 82 8.40 6.52 3.16
C ALA A 82 8.73 7.39 1.93
N ARG A 83 7.77 8.18 1.41
CA ARG A 83 7.97 9.01 0.20
C ARG A 83 9.05 10.08 0.35
N PHE A 84 9.38 10.44 1.60
CA PHE A 84 10.45 11.37 1.94
C PHE A 84 11.60 10.67 2.70
N GLY A 85 11.72 9.35 2.55
CA GLY A 85 12.68 8.51 3.26
C GLY A 85 12.18 8.03 4.63
N TYR A 86 12.93 7.08 5.22
CA TYR A 86 12.58 6.41 6.48
C TYR A 86 12.63 7.31 7.71
N SER A 87 13.34 8.44 7.64
CA SER A 87 13.39 9.44 8.72
C SER A 87 12.21 10.40 8.71
N ASN A 88 11.42 10.44 7.62
CA ASN A 88 10.28 11.35 7.48
C ASN A 88 9.06 10.61 6.88
N LEU A 89 8.55 9.67 7.67
CA LEU A 89 7.40 8.87 7.29
C LEU A 89 6.12 9.71 7.26
N VAL A 90 5.36 9.59 6.17
CA VAL A 90 4.03 10.19 6.06
C VAL A 90 3.02 9.16 6.54
N LYS A 91 2.40 9.41 7.71
CA LYS A 91 1.33 8.55 8.22
C LYS A 91 0.12 8.58 7.28
N LEU A 92 -0.41 7.41 6.93
CA LEU A 92 -1.60 7.28 6.10
C LEU A 92 -2.84 7.03 6.96
N PHE A 93 -2.86 5.93 7.72
CA PHE A 93 -3.99 5.57 8.57
C PHE A 93 -3.60 4.54 9.64
N ASP A 94 -4.51 4.32 10.59
CA ASP A 94 -4.48 3.18 11.51
C ASP A 94 -5.62 2.21 11.16
N LEU A 95 -5.34 0.92 11.21
CA LEU A 95 -6.33 -0.15 11.25
C LEU A 95 -6.59 -0.50 12.72
N ILE A 96 -7.86 -0.56 13.12
CA ILE A 96 -8.29 -0.79 14.50
C ILE A 96 -9.20 -2.01 14.52
N ARG A 97 -8.69 -3.09 15.12
CA ARG A 97 -9.40 -4.36 15.16
C ARG A 97 -10.80 -4.21 15.76
N ILE A 98 -11.81 -4.62 15.01
CA ILE A 98 -13.20 -4.71 15.46
C ILE A 98 -13.50 -6.15 15.87
N ASP A 99 -13.10 -7.13 15.05
CA ASP A 99 -13.25 -8.57 15.33
C ASP A 99 -12.11 -9.39 14.67
N ASP A 100 -12.30 -10.70 14.45
CA ASP A 100 -11.29 -11.59 13.87
C ASP A 100 -11.03 -11.34 12.37
N ASN A 101 -12.03 -10.84 11.65
CA ASN A 101 -12.01 -10.63 10.20
C ASN A 101 -12.18 -9.17 9.78
N LEU A 102 -12.48 -8.28 10.74
CA LEU A 102 -12.73 -6.86 10.53
C LEU A 102 -11.77 -6.00 11.36
N TRP A 103 -11.16 -5.02 10.69
CA TRP A 103 -10.16 -4.08 11.20
C TRP A 103 -10.45 -2.66 10.71
#